data_AF-G7KF02-F1
#
_entry.id   AF-G7KF02-F1
#
_cell.length_a   1.000
_cell.length_b   1.000
_cell.length_c   1.000
_cell.angle_alpha   90.00
_cell.angle_beta   90.00
_cell.angle_gamma   90.00
#
_symmetry.space_group_name_H-M   'P 1'
#
loop_
_entity.id
_entity.type
_entity.pdbx_description
1 polymer ?
#
loop_
_entity_poly.entity_id
_entity_poly.type
_entity_poly.pdbx_seq_one_letter_code
_entity_poly.pdbx_strand_id
1 'polypeptide(L)' 'MAGLPKCIHAFLQGIWYSCVWVIWKNRNICFFQNEPSDIHGLLDKVKRYSFLWMKAKCKSCSYSWVDWWTHPLLCMGVPL' A
#
# COMPACT_ATOMS: atom_id res chain seq x y z
N MET A 1 14.13 -19.72 13.76
CA MET A 1 13.17 -18.62 13.46
C MET A 1 13.75 -17.81 12.31
N ALA A 2 13.31 -18.02 11.06
CA ALA A 2 13.89 -17.37 9.88
C ALA A 2 12.83 -17.05 8.79
N GLY A 3 11.69 -16.49 9.20
CA GLY A 3 10.56 -16.17 8.30
C GLY A 3 10.42 -14.68 7.92
N LEU A 4 11.12 -13.78 8.62
CA LEU A 4 10.89 -12.33 8.55
C LEU A 4 11.19 -11.67 7.18
N PRO A 5 12.26 -12.03 6.44
CA PRO A 5 12.62 -11.34 5.19
C PRO A 5 11.61 -11.51 4.06
N LYS A 6 10.95 -12.68 4.00
CA LYS A 6 10.00 -13.02 2.92
C LYS A 6 8.68 -12.25 3.05
N CYS A 7 8.22 -12.02 4.28
CA CYS A 7 7.02 -11.25 4.55
C CYS A 7 7.22 -9.76 4.21
N ILE A 8 8.34 -9.18 4.66
CA ILE A 8 8.69 -7.79 4.36
C ILE A 8 8.77 -7.56 2.85
N HIS A 9 9.43 -8.47 2.12
CA HIS A 9 9.51 -8.39 0.67
C HIS A 9 8.13 -8.39 0.00
N ALA A 10 7.23 -9.28 0.42
CA ALA A 10 5.87 -9.34 -0.11
C ALA A 10 5.08 -8.05 0.17
N PHE A 11 5.25 -7.45 1.35
CA PHE A 11 4.62 -6.17 1.68
C PHE A 11 5.15 -5.01 0.82
N LEU A 12 6.47 -4.90 0.68
CA LEU A 12 7.09 -3.88 -0.17
C LEU A 12 6.67 -4.03 -1.63
N GLN A 13 6.55 -5.26 -2.13
CA GLN A 13 5.98 -5.52 -3.45
C GLN A 13 4.53 -5.04 -3.55
N GLY A 14 3.68 -5.32 -2.56
CA GLY A 14 2.30 -4.82 -2.52
C GLY A 14 2.20 -3.30 -2.54
N ILE A 15 3.08 -2.61 -1.79
CA ILE A 15 3.19 -1.14 -1.82
C ILE A 15 3.61 -0.67 -3.22
N TRP A 16 4.66 -1.28 -3.79
CA TRP A 16 5.15 -0.93 -5.12
C TRP A 16 4.08 -1.09 -6.20
N TYR A 17 3.38 -2.23 -6.24
CA TYR A 17 2.29 -2.45 -7.18
C TYR A 17 1.17 -1.44 -7.00
N SER A 18 0.86 -1.06 -5.76
CA SER A 18 -0.15 -0.02 -5.46
C SER A 18 0.29 1.34 -5.98
N CYS A 19 1.56 1.72 -5.83
CA CYS A 19 2.11 2.96 -6.38
C CYS A 19 1.99 3.00 -7.91
N VAL A 20 2.50 1.96 -8.59
CA VAL A 20 2.48 1.89 -10.06
C VAL A 20 1.05 1.93 -10.58
N TRP A 21 0.13 1.19 -9.95
CA TRP A 21 -1.29 1.18 -10.31
C TRP A 21 -1.95 2.55 -10.16
N VAL A 22 -1.73 3.24 -9.03
CA VAL A 22 -2.31 4.56 -8.77
C VAL A 22 -1.78 5.60 -9.74
N ILE A 23 -0.47 5.62 -9.99
CA ILE A 23 0.16 6.54 -10.95
C ILE A 23 -0.39 6.30 -12.35
N TRP A 24 -0.45 5.04 -12.79
CA TRP A 24 -1.00 4.69 -14.09
C TRP A 24 -2.46 5.13 -14.25
N LYS A 25 -3.28 4.83 -13.23
CA LYS A 25 -4.70 5.21 -13.23
C LYS A 25 -4.89 6.73 -13.24
N ASN A 26 -4.08 7.45 -12.47
CA ASN A 26 -4.12 8.91 -12.45
C ASN A 26 -3.76 9.50 -13.80
N ARG A 27 -2.68 9.02 -14.42
CA ARG A 27 -2.28 9.48 -15.76
C ARG A 27 -3.37 9.27 -16.79
N ASN A 28 -4.06 8.13 -16.76
CA ASN A 28 -5.18 7.87 -17.66
C ASN A 28 -6.35 8.83 -17.38
N ILE A 29 -6.70 9.06 -16.12
CA ILE A 29 -7.79 9.98 -15.76
C ILE A 29 -7.45 11.42 -16.21
N CYS A 30 -6.25 11.91 -15.92
CA CYS A 30 -5.83 13.24 -16.38
C CYS A 30 -5.84 13.35 -17.92
N PHE A 31 -5.40 12.30 -18.63
CA PHE A 31 -5.32 12.32 -20.09
C PHE A 31 -6.70 12.21 -20.77
N PHE A 32 -7.58 11.33 -20.29
CA PHE A 32 -8.88 11.08 -20.92
C PHE A 32 -10.01 11.96 -20.39
N GLN A 33 -9.90 12.47 -19.16
CA GLN A 33 -10.98 13.19 -18.47
C GLN A 33 -10.61 14.64 -18.11
N ASN A 34 -9.39 15.11 -18.40
CA ASN A 34 -8.88 16.44 -18.04
C ASN A 34 -9.05 16.79 -16.55
N GLU A 35 -9.12 15.77 -15.69
CA GLU A 35 -9.26 15.93 -14.25
C GLU A 35 -7.92 16.37 -13.63
N PRO A 36 -7.94 17.34 -12.69
CA PRO A 36 -6.73 17.80 -12.01
C PRO A 36 -6.14 16.69 -11.12
N SER A 37 -4.81 16.59 -11.12
CA SER A 37 -4.09 15.61 -10.31
C SER A 37 -3.89 16.14 -8.89
N ASP A 38 -4.46 15.47 -7.89
CA ASP A 38 -4.20 15.72 -6.48
C ASP A 38 -3.24 14.66 -5.90
N ILE A 39 -2.04 15.10 -5.54
CA ILE A 39 -1.00 14.23 -4.97
C ILE A 39 -1.44 13.65 -3.61
N HIS A 40 -2.16 14.41 -2.80
CA HIS A 40 -2.59 13.94 -1.48
C HIS A 40 -3.60 12.80 -1.61
N GLY A 41 -4.60 12.95 -2.49
CA GLY A 41 -5.55 11.89 -2.83
C GLY A 41 -4.90 10.66 -3.48
N LEU A 42 -3.78 10.81 -4.20
CA LEU A 42 -3.02 9.67 -4.73
C LEU A 42 -2.32 8.90 -3.62
N LEU A 43 -1.67 9.57 -2.67
CA LEU A 43 -1.04 8.92 -1.52
C LEU A 43 -2.07 8.14 -0.69
N ASP A 44 -3.26 8.70 -0.49
CA ASP A 44 -4.35 8.02 0.23
C ASP A 44 -4.81 6.76 -0.49
N LYS A 45 -4.92 6.81 -1.83
CA LYS A 45 -5.24 5.63 -2.65
C LYS A 45 -4.16 4.56 -2.54
N VAL A 46 -2.88 4.93 -2.59
CA VAL A 46 -1.75 3.99 -2.43
C VAL A 46 -1.80 3.29 -1.08
N LYS A 47 -2.00 4.05 0.01
CA LYS A 47 -2.10 3.49 1.36
C LYS A 47 -3.30 2.54 1.47
N ARG A 48 -4.46 2.91 0.91
CA ARG A 48 -5.67 2.06 0.93
C ARG A 48 -5.48 0.78 0.13
N TYR A 49 -4.96 0.86 -1.10
CA TYR A 49 -4.75 -0.32 -1.94
C TYR A 49 -3.72 -1.28 -1.35
N SER A 50 -2.62 -0.76 -0.80
CA SER A 50 -1.61 -1.60 -0.15
C SER A 50 -2.14 -2.30 1.10
N PHE A 51 -2.95 -1.61 1.93
CA PHE A 51 -3.63 -2.23 3.08
C PHE A 51 -4.62 -3.32 2.67
N LEU A 52 -5.48 -3.05 1.68
CA LEU A 52 -6.45 -4.03 1.19
C LEU A 52 -5.75 -5.27 0.63
N TRP A 53 -4.67 -5.08 -0.11
CA TRP A 53 -3.83 -6.16 -0.62
C TRP A 53 -3.22 -6.98 0.51
N MET A 54 -2.64 -6.32 1.53
CA MET A 54 -2.14 -7.00 2.73
C MET A 54 -3.22 -7.82 3.41
N LYS A 55 -4.39 -7.24 3.67
CA LYS A 55 -5.49 -7.90 4.38
C LYS A 55 -6.01 -9.11 3.61
N ALA A 56 -5.98 -9.07 2.28
CA ALA A 56 -6.31 -10.20 1.43
C ALA A 56 -5.24 -11.31 1.48
N LYS A 57 -3.95 -10.94 1.54
CA LYS A 57 -2.82 -11.89 1.57
C LYS A 57 -2.55 -12.51 2.95
N CYS A 58 -2.80 -11.76 4.02
CA CYS A 58 -2.53 -12.18 5.39
C CYS A 58 -3.83 -12.22 6.19
N LYS A 59 -4.57 -13.32 6.10
CA LYS A 59 -5.84 -13.51 6.82
C LYS A 59 -5.70 -13.51 8.34
N SER A 60 -4.51 -13.84 8.85
CA SER A 60 -4.17 -13.84 10.28
C SER A 60 -3.57 -12.53 10.77
N CYS A 61 -3.31 -11.55 9.89
CA CYS A 61 -2.80 -10.24 10.31
C CYS A 61 -3.91 -9.46 11.01
N SER A 62 -3.75 -9.19 12.31
CA SER A 62 -4.73 -8.50 13.15
C SER A 62 -4.60 -6.97 13.14
N TYR A 63 -3.92 -6.39 12.15
CA TYR A 63 -3.67 -4.95 12.10
C TYR A 63 -4.91 -4.18 11.60
N SER A 64 -5.26 -3.11 12.31
CA SER A 64 -6.30 -2.19 11.86
C SER A 64 -5.78 -1.25 10.77
N TRP A 65 -6.69 -0.54 10.11
CA TRP A 65 -6.31 0.53 9.18
C TRP A 65 -5.50 1.64 9.88
N VAL A 66 -5.81 1.92 11.15
CA VAL A 66 -5.11 2.95 11.94
C VAL A 66 -3.67 2.52 12.23
N ASP A 67 -3.45 1.24 12.53
CA ASP A 67 -2.10 0.71 12.76
C ASP A 67 -1.26 0.78 11.49
N TRP A 68 -1.85 0.43 10.34
CA TRP A 68 -1.19 0.54 9.05
C TRP A 68 -0.86 1.98 8.68
N TRP A 69 -1.76 2.91 8.97
CA TRP A 69 -1.58 4.32 8.68
C TRP A 69 -0.50 4.97 9.54
N THR A 70 -0.46 4.62 10.82
CA THR A 70 0.43 5.23 11.81
C THR A 70 1.81 4.57 11.82
N HIS A 71 1.87 3.24 11.71
CA HIS A 71 3.10 2.46 11.83
C HIS A 71 3.17 1.31 10.80
N PRO A 72 3.25 1.63 9.49
CA PRO A 72 3.29 0.61 8.44
C PRO A 72 4.51 -0.32 8.56
N LEU A 73 5.66 0.19 9.00
CA LEU A 73 6.88 -0.62 9.19
C LEU A 73 6.74 -1.65 10.31
N LEU A 74 6.08 -1.29 11.41
CA LEU A 74 5.79 -2.21 12.52
C LEU A 74 4.81 -3.29 12.08
N CYS A 75 3.80 -2.94 11.27
CA CYS A 75 2.89 -3.92 10.67
C CYS A 75 3.62 -4.93 9.76
N MET A 76 4.77 -4.55 9.18
CA MET A 76 5.62 -5.42 8.38
C MET A 76 6.61 -6.25 9.22
N GLY A 77 6.63 -6.07 10.54
CA GLY A 77 7.55 -6.78 11.45
C GLY A 77 9.00 -6.30 11.35
N VAL A 78 9.24 -5.09 10.82
CA VAL A 78 10.56 -4.47 10.80
C VAL A 78 10.79 -3.78 12.15
N PRO A 79 11.80 -4.18 12.95
CA PRO A 79 12.17 -3.44 14.14
C PRO A 79 12.73 -2.07 13.73
N LEU A 80 12.26 -1.01 14.40
CA LEU A 80 12.78 0.36 14.29
C LEU A 80 14.12 0.49 15.03
#